data_AF-A0A2X0KB70-F1
#
_entry.id   AF-A0A2X0KB70-F1
#
_cell.length_a   1.000
_cell.length_b   1.000
_cell.length_c   1.000
_cell.angle_alpha   90.00
_cell.angle_beta   90.00
_cell.angle_gamma   90.00
#
_symmetry.space_group_name_H-M   'P 1'
#
loop_
_entity.id
_entity.type
_entity.pdbx_description
1 polymer ?
#
loop_
_entity_poly.entity_id
_entity_poly.type
_entity_poly.pdbx_seq_one_letter_code
_entity_poly.pdbx_strand_id
1 'polypeptide(L)'
;MNPHRFLALNRSPLQTSQVKVRSYLLYLDTSHNTLYTVLLNIYQSMAIVAIKFEAYVREWKQARTRTRKDFFLGAVRGTVGYGWSLIRFRCGGKKAKKVGAEFGVGKNVVLCTGLMLGLDRLSTRAFIHVLSYRLNVWSWVVNELEADLILLPLTHEERSLVRSVARDDGNVFIEKTLQRTRRAYLR
;
A
#
# COMPACT_ATOMS: atom_id res chain seq x y z
N MET A 1 -11.65 7.66 31.30
CA MET A 1 -11.39 6.78 30.12
C MET A 1 -12.42 5.67 30.17
N ASN A 2 -13.34 5.58 29.20
CA ASN A 2 -14.48 4.67 29.28
C ASN A 2 -14.31 3.50 28.27
N PRO A 3 -14.08 2.25 28.74
CA PRO A 3 -13.77 1.10 27.88
C PRO A 3 -14.93 0.68 26.97
N HIS A 4 -16.15 1.14 27.23
CA HIS A 4 -17.33 0.76 26.44
C HIS A 4 -17.45 1.48 25.08
N ARG A 5 -16.70 2.56 24.83
CA ARG A 5 -16.69 3.23 23.51
C ARG A 5 -15.88 2.49 22.44
N PHE A 6 -15.04 1.54 22.84
CA PHE A 6 -14.23 0.73 21.92
C PHE A 6 -15.06 -0.31 21.13
N LEU A 7 -16.22 -0.72 21.65
CA LEU A 7 -17.05 -1.75 21.04
C LEU A 7 -18.08 -1.21 20.03
N ALA A 8 -18.43 0.08 20.10
CA ALA A 8 -19.43 0.67 19.22
C ALA A 8 -18.91 1.02 17.81
N LEU A 9 -17.59 1.18 17.63
CA LEU A 9 -17.00 1.41 16.30
C LEU A 9 -16.86 0.14 15.44
N ASN A 10 -17.12 -1.04 16.01
CA ASN A 10 -17.06 -2.34 15.30
C ASN A 10 -18.39 -2.77 14.64
N ARG A 11 -19.45 -1.95 14.72
CA ARG A 11 -20.76 -2.23 14.09
C ARG A 11 -21.12 -1.28 12.95
N SER A 12 -20.12 -0.73 12.27
CA SER A 12 -20.34 -0.17 10.93
C SER A 12 -20.41 -1.31 9.90
N PRO A 13 -20.98 -1.12 8.70
CA PRO A 13 -21.02 -2.12 7.63
C PRO A 13 -19.64 -2.58 7.12
N LEU A 14 -18.55 -2.17 7.79
CA LEU A 14 -17.18 -2.57 7.56
C LEU A 14 -16.90 -4.06 7.83
N GLN A 15 -17.86 -4.85 8.34
CA GLN A 15 -17.67 -6.29 8.50
C GLN A 15 -17.57 -7.06 7.17
N THR A 16 -18.03 -6.51 6.04
CA THR A 16 -17.72 -7.08 4.71
C THR A 16 -16.36 -6.62 4.15
N SER A 17 -15.77 -5.56 4.72
CA SER A 17 -14.39 -5.15 4.39
C SER A 17 -13.31 -5.96 5.11
N GLN A 18 -13.73 -6.92 5.95
CA GLN A 18 -12.87 -7.95 6.57
C GLN A 18 -12.55 -9.12 5.63
N VAL A 19 -12.80 -8.99 4.32
CA VAL A 19 -12.00 -9.72 3.32
C VAL A 19 -10.59 -9.13 3.32
N LYS A 20 -9.88 -9.37 4.43
CA LYS A 20 -8.58 -10.02 4.44
C LYS A 20 -7.60 -9.38 3.47
N VAL A 21 -6.81 -8.43 3.99
CA VAL A 21 -5.54 -7.91 3.45
C VAL A 21 -5.13 -8.72 2.21
N ARG A 22 -5.31 -8.15 1.01
CA ARG A 22 -5.23 -8.81 -0.31
C ARG A 22 -3.83 -9.33 -0.68
N SER A 23 -3.00 -9.60 0.33
CA SER A 23 -1.74 -10.33 0.29
C SER A 23 -1.94 -11.84 0.53
N TYR A 24 -3.13 -12.38 0.29
CA TYR A 24 -3.32 -13.82 0.20
C TYR A 24 -2.72 -14.32 -1.10
N LEU A 25 -2.13 -15.51 -1.07
CA LEU A 25 -1.51 -16.16 -2.21
C LEU A 25 -2.42 -16.13 -3.46
N LEU A 26 -3.73 -16.29 -3.28
CA LEU A 26 -4.74 -16.23 -4.35
C LEU A 26 -4.70 -14.93 -5.18
N TYR A 27 -4.41 -13.80 -4.55
CA TYR A 27 -4.38 -12.47 -5.21
C TYR A 27 -3.01 -12.11 -5.76
N LEU A 28 -2.00 -12.90 -5.40
CA LEU A 28 -0.62 -12.75 -5.84
C LEU A 28 -0.28 -13.76 -6.95
N ASP A 29 -1.07 -14.82 -7.09
CA ASP A 29 -0.84 -15.91 -8.03
C ASP A 29 -1.10 -15.48 -9.48
N THR A 30 -0.04 -15.47 -10.28
CA THR A 30 -0.09 -15.10 -11.70
C THR A 30 -0.51 -16.23 -12.61
N SER A 31 -0.61 -17.48 -12.11
CA SER A 31 -1.17 -18.57 -12.91
C SER A 31 -2.68 -18.39 -13.14
N HIS A 32 -3.35 -17.68 -12.23
CA HIS A 32 -4.78 -17.41 -12.26
C HIS A 32 -5.13 -15.92 -12.39
N ASN A 33 -4.15 -15.02 -12.30
CA ASN A 33 -4.34 -13.58 -12.42
C ASN A 33 -3.36 -12.98 -13.41
N THR A 34 -3.78 -11.93 -14.12
CA THR A 34 -2.84 -11.12 -14.90
C THR A 34 -1.85 -10.41 -13.97
N LEU A 35 -0.65 -10.09 -14.48
CA LEU A 35 0.32 -9.28 -13.74
C LEU A 35 -0.28 -7.95 -13.29
N TYR A 36 -1.11 -7.33 -14.13
CA TYR A 36 -1.85 -6.11 -13.80
C TYR A 36 -2.72 -6.27 -12.55
N THR A 37 -3.53 -7.33 -12.52
CA THR A 37 -4.42 -7.64 -11.39
C THR A 37 -3.63 -7.85 -10.10
N VAL A 38 -2.51 -8.58 -10.17
CA VAL A 38 -1.61 -8.79 -9.03
C VAL A 38 -1.06 -7.46 -8.51
N LEU A 39 -0.56 -6.60 -9.40
CA LEU A 39 -0.06 -5.27 -9.04
C LEU A 39 -1.16 -4.41 -8.43
N LEU A 40 -2.37 -4.41 -9.00
CA LEU A 40 -3.52 -3.69 -8.46
C LEU A 40 -3.88 -4.15 -7.04
N ASN A 41 -3.88 -5.46 -6.78
CA ASN A 41 -4.12 -6.00 -5.44
C ASN A 41 -3.07 -5.55 -4.42
N ILE A 42 -1.80 -5.48 -4.84
CA ILE A 42 -0.70 -4.99 -4.00
C ILE A 42 -0.86 -3.50 -3.73
N TYR A 43 -1.08 -2.69 -4.76
CA TYR A 43 -1.33 -1.25 -4.64
C TYR A 43 -2.45 -0.96 -3.65
N GLN A 44 -3.59 -1.62 -3.82
CA GLN A 44 -4.75 -1.42 -2.97
C GLN A 44 -4.51 -1.86 -1.52
N SER A 45 -3.77 -2.96 -1.32
CA SER A 45 -3.38 -3.39 0.02
C SER A 45 -2.52 -2.33 0.72
N MET A 46 -1.55 -1.77 0.01
CA MET A 46 -0.65 -0.76 0.56
C MET A 46 -1.36 0.57 0.80
N ALA A 47 -2.30 0.95 -0.06
CA ALA A 47 -3.15 2.12 0.17
C ALA A 47 -4.00 1.99 1.44
N ILE A 48 -4.56 0.80 1.71
CA ILE A 48 -5.29 0.54 2.96
C ILE A 48 -4.35 0.66 4.17
N VAL A 49 -3.13 0.15 4.07
CA VAL A 49 -2.13 0.29 5.14
C VAL A 49 -1.78 1.76 5.36
N ALA A 50 -1.58 2.55 4.29
CA ALA A 50 -1.33 3.98 4.38
C ALA A 50 -2.51 4.76 5.00
N ILE A 51 -3.75 4.39 4.68
CA ILE A 51 -4.95 4.98 5.30
C ILE A 51 -4.96 4.70 6.82
N LYS A 52 -4.66 3.46 7.21
CA LYS A 52 -4.56 3.09 8.63
C LYS A 52 -3.43 3.82 9.33
N PHE A 53 -2.28 3.94 8.68
CA PHE A 53 -1.14 4.69 9.19
C PHE A 53 -1.53 6.14 9.49
N GLU A 54 -2.17 6.85 8.54
CA GLU A 54 -2.62 8.24 8.77
C GLU A 54 -3.60 8.32 9.94
N ALA A 55 -4.56 7.40 10.01
CA ALA A 55 -5.54 7.35 11.09
C ALA A 55 -4.88 7.14 12.47
N TYR A 56 -3.89 6.26 12.60
CA TYR A 56 -3.16 6.04 13.84
C TYR A 56 -2.37 7.26 14.27
N VAL A 57 -1.64 7.87 13.33
CA VAL A 57 -0.85 9.08 13.66
C VAL A 57 -1.75 10.23 14.07
N ARG A 58 -2.94 10.34 13.48
CA ARG A 58 -3.96 11.31 13.89
C ARG A 58 -4.40 11.11 15.33
N GLU A 59 -4.66 9.88 15.75
CA GLU A 59 -5.05 9.56 17.13
C GLU A 59 -3.95 9.91 18.15
N TRP A 60 -2.68 9.86 17.73
CA TRP A 60 -1.53 10.21 18.56
C TRP A 60 -1.35 11.72 18.83
N LYS A 61 -2.32 12.56 18.42
CA LYS A 61 -2.31 14.02 18.53
C LYS A 61 -1.14 14.65 17.75
N GLN A 62 -1.46 15.21 16.58
CA GLN A 62 -0.58 15.71 15.51
C GLN A 62 0.61 16.61 15.93
N ALA A 63 0.62 17.18 17.15
CA ALA A 63 1.68 18.08 17.63
C ALA A 63 3.11 17.48 17.58
N ARG A 64 3.25 16.15 17.50
CA ARG A 64 4.55 15.47 17.45
C ARG A 64 4.98 15.00 16.05
N THR A 65 4.18 15.22 15.01
CA THR A 65 4.50 14.68 13.67
C THR A 65 5.67 15.39 13.01
N ARG A 66 5.73 16.72 13.11
CA ARG A 66 6.81 17.53 12.53
C ARG A 66 8.16 17.40 13.25
N THR A 67 8.16 17.01 14.52
CA THR A 67 9.37 16.89 15.34
C THR A 67 10.02 15.50 15.28
N ARG A 68 9.35 14.51 14.68
CA ARG A 68 9.84 13.14 14.58
C ARG A 68 9.86 12.66 13.14
N LYS A 69 10.48 13.45 12.26
CA LYS A 69 10.46 13.21 10.81
C LYS A 69 10.99 11.83 10.45
N ASP A 70 12.19 11.51 10.95
CA ASP A 70 12.88 10.26 10.67
C ASP A 70 12.09 9.03 11.15
N PHE A 71 11.36 9.17 12.24
CA PHE A 71 10.51 8.11 12.76
C PHE A 71 9.39 7.74 11.79
N PHE A 72 8.63 8.71 11.27
CA PHE A 72 7.53 8.38 10.37
C PHE A 72 8.03 7.97 8.98
N LEU A 73 9.09 8.60 8.48
CA LEU A 73 9.70 8.18 7.21
C LEU A 73 10.25 6.76 7.31
N GLY A 74 10.96 6.44 8.41
CA GLY A 74 11.42 5.09 8.72
C GLY A 74 10.28 4.08 8.88
N ALA A 75 9.17 4.48 9.52
CA ALA A 75 7.99 3.63 9.65
C ALA A 75 7.34 3.33 8.30
N VAL A 76 7.24 4.31 7.39
CA VAL A 76 6.71 4.11 6.03
C VAL A 76 7.64 3.19 5.24
N ARG A 77 8.94 3.51 5.16
CA ARG A 77 9.93 2.68 4.45
C ARG A 77 10.00 1.25 5.00
N GLY A 78 9.99 1.11 6.32
CA GLY A 78 9.96 -0.20 6.99
C GLY A 78 8.68 -0.98 6.68
N THR A 79 7.53 -0.31 6.63
CA THR A 79 6.25 -0.93 6.25
C THR A 79 6.27 -1.41 4.80
N VAL A 80 6.79 -0.60 3.89
CA VAL A 80 6.95 -0.97 2.47
C VAL A 80 7.88 -2.17 2.33
N GLY A 81 9.07 -2.13 2.95
CA GLY A 81 10.03 -3.24 2.92
C GLY A 81 9.50 -4.53 3.57
N TYR A 82 8.74 -4.40 4.65
CA TYR A 82 8.07 -5.54 5.30
C TYR A 82 6.99 -6.15 4.40
N GLY A 83 6.14 -5.32 3.77
CA GLY A 83 5.12 -5.77 2.83
C GLY A 83 5.71 -6.60 1.70
N TRP A 84 6.84 -6.15 1.15
CA TRP A 84 7.59 -6.91 0.15
C TRP A 84 8.11 -8.25 0.68
N SER A 85 8.77 -8.23 1.85
CA SER A 85 9.30 -9.44 2.47
C SER A 85 8.21 -10.49 2.69
N LEU A 86 7.02 -10.03 3.08
CA LEU A 86 5.85 -10.88 3.24
C LEU A 86 5.36 -11.48 1.92
N ILE A 87 5.25 -10.68 0.85
CA ILE A 87 4.88 -11.16 -0.49
C ILE A 87 5.87 -12.23 -0.96
N ARG A 88 7.18 -11.96 -0.87
CA ARG A 88 8.23 -12.90 -1.25
C ARG A 88 8.14 -14.21 -0.48
N PHE A 89 7.97 -14.12 0.85
CA PHE A 89 7.84 -15.28 1.71
C PHE A 89 6.60 -16.13 1.36
N ARG A 90 5.47 -15.48 1.06
CA ARG A 90 4.22 -16.16 0.70
C ARG A 90 4.33 -16.87 -0.65
N CYS A 91 4.90 -16.21 -1.65
CA CYS A 91 5.08 -16.75 -3.00
C CYS A 91 6.15 -17.86 -3.06
N GLY A 92 7.23 -17.75 -2.26
CA GLY A 92 8.29 -18.76 -2.21
C GLY A 92 8.02 -19.94 -1.25
N GLY A 93 6.99 -19.85 -0.42
CA GLY A 93 6.74 -20.80 0.66
C GLY A 93 6.26 -22.18 0.20
N LYS A 94 6.45 -23.20 1.06
CA LYS A 94 6.02 -24.59 0.81
C LYS A 94 4.53 -24.70 0.44
N LYS A 95 3.68 -23.84 1.02
CA LYS A 95 2.25 -23.80 0.73
C LYS A 95 1.98 -23.38 -0.72
N ALA A 96 2.69 -22.36 -1.22
CA ALA A 96 2.55 -21.92 -2.61
C ALA A 96 2.96 -23.01 -3.60
N LYS A 97 4.10 -23.65 -3.33
CA LYS A 97 4.57 -24.80 -4.11
C LYS A 97 3.57 -25.96 -4.12
N LYS A 98 2.96 -26.26 -2.97
CA LYS A 98 1.97 -27.36 -2.84
C LYS A 98 0.69 -27.11 -3.64
N VAL A 99 0.26 -25.85 -3.77
CA VAL A 99 -0.95 -25.50 -4.52
C VAL A 99 -0.67 -25.13 -5.98
N GLY A 100 0.58 -25.26 -6.44
CA GLY A 100 0.97 -24.89 -7.80
C GLY A 100 0.83 -23.40 -8.11
N ALA A 101 0.75 -22.53 -7.08
CA ALA A 101 0.65 -21.09 -7.31
C ALA A 101 1.94 -20.59 -7.95
N GLU A 102 1.80 -19.94 -9.09
CA GLU A 102 2.91 -19.31 -9.76
C GLU A 102 2.96 -17.86 -9.31
N PHE A 103 4.14 -17.43 -8.89
CA PHE A 103 4.45 -16.02 -8.94
C PHE A 103 5.34 -15.88 -10.16
N GLY A 104 4.82 -15.28 -11.23
CA GLY A 104 5.42 -15.05 -12.56
C GLY A 104 6.66 -14.14 -12.53
N VAL A 105 7.28 -14.10 -11.36
CA VAL A 105 8.57 -13.57 -10.99
C VAL A 105 9.66 -14.64 -11.18
N GLY A 106 9.29 -15.90 -11.43
CA GLY A 106 10.21 -17.00 -11.73
C GLY A 106 10.18 -17.44 -13.19
N LYS A 107 10.93 -16.77 -14.06
CA LYS A 107 11.68 -17.33 -15.22
C LYS A 107 12.48 -16.27 -15.99
N ASN A 108 12.06 -14.99 -15.93
CA ASN A 108 12.84 -13.86 -16.45
C ASN A 108 13.44 -13.05 -15.29
N VAL A 109 14.69 -13.35 -14.93
CA VAL A 109 15.44 -12.69 -13.85
C VAL A 109 15.55 -11.16 -14.04
N VAL A 110 15.46 -10.69 -15.29
CA VAL A 110 15.48 -9.25 -15.65
C VAL A 110 14.15 -8.54 -15.32
N LEU A 111 13.01 -9.23 -15.50
CA LEU A 111 11.70 -8.76 -14.99
C LEU A 111 11.66 -8.83 -13.46
N CYS A 112 12.41 -9.75 -12.84
CA CYS A 112 12.44 -9.95 -11.40
C CYS A 112 13.04 -8.74 -10.64
N THR A 113 14.10 -8.13 -11.17
CA THR A 113 14.70 -6.91 -10.60
C THR A 113 13.86 -5.67 -10.90
N GLY A 114 13.37 -5.53 -12.13
CA GLY A 114 12.48 -4.44 -12.53
C GLY A 114 11.12 -4.47 -11.82
N LEU A 115 10.56 -5.66 -11.56
CA LEU A 115 9.35 -5.85 -10.75
C LEU A 115 9.62 -5.67 -9.26
N MET A 116 10.80 -6.04 -8.74
CA MET A 116 11.16 -5.74 -7.35
C MET A 116 11.21 -4.23 -7.11
N LEU A 117 11.83 -3.49 -8.03
CA LEU A 117 11.82 -2.02 -8.03
C LEU A 117 10.42 -1.46 -8.30
N GLY A 118 9.64 -2.11 -9.16
CA GLY A 118 8.27 -1.75 -9.51
C GLY A 118 7.29 -1.88 -8.34
N LEU A 119 7.43 -2.92 -7.51
CA LEU A 119 6.58 -3.19 -6.34
C LEU A 119 6.87 -2.25 -5.18
N ASP A 120 8.16 -1.95 -4.94
CA ASP A 120 8.57 -0.93 -3.98
C ASP A 120 8.02 0.44 -4.40
N ARG A 121 8.18 0.81 -5.68
CA ARG A 121 7.57 2.03 -6.23
C ARG A 121 6.05 2.03 -6.12
N LEU A 122 5.37 0.92 -6.38
CA LEU A 122 3.92 0.84 -6.34
C LEU A 122 3.39 1.03 -4.91
N SER A 123 4.06 0.41 -3.94
CA SER A 123 3.78 0.54 -2.53
C SER A 123 4.04 1.97 -2.04
N THR A 124 5.18 2.55 -2.41
CA THR A 124 5.54 3.94 -2.11
C THR A 124 4.56 4.92 -2.76
N ARG A 125 4.12 4.67 -4.00
CA ARG A 125 3.07 5.47 -4.66
C ARG A 125 1.73 5.37 -3.95
N ALA A 126 1.36 4.22 -3.40
CA ALA A 126 0.14 4.09 -2.61
C ALA A 126 0.20 4.95 -1.34
N PHE A 127 1.36 4.99 -0.67
CA PHE A 127 1.59 5.90 0.46
C PHE A 127 1.55 7.37 0.04
N ILE A 128 2.28 7.76 -1.01
CA ILE A 128 2.24 9.13 -1.55
C ILE A 128 0.80 9.53 -1.86
N HIS A 129 0.06 8.71 -2.58
CA HIS A 129 -1.32 9.00 -2.95
C HIS A 129 -2.19 9.29 -1.72
N VAL A 130 -2.16 8.42 -0.70
CA VAL A 130 -2.95 8.62 0.52
C VAL A 130 -2.49 9.84 1.32
N LEU A 131 -1.19 10.03 1.49
CA LEU A 131 -0.63 11.12 2.31
C LEU A 131 -0.78 12.49 1.63
N SER A 132 -0.83 12.54 0.30
CA SER A 132 -1.06 13.76 -0.48
C SER A 132 -2.44 14.40 -0.26
N TYR A 133 -3.39 13.67 0.34
CA TYR A 133 -4.65 14.28 0.77
C TYR A 133 -4.49 15.27 1.93
N ARG A 134 -3.34 15.27 2.62
CA ARG A 134 -3.03 16.16 3.76
C ARG A 134 -1.58 16.67 3.70
N LEU A 135 -1.22 17.33 2.60
CA LEU A 135 0.12 17.90 2.41
C LEU A 135 0.52 18.91 3.51
N ASN A 136 -0.43 19.59 4.15
CA ASN A 136 -0.12 20.48 5.29
C ASN A 136 0.55 19.75 6.47
N VAL A 137 0.30 18.45 6.61
CA VAL A 137 0.91 17.56 7.63
C VAL A 137 2.06 16.75 7.04
N TRP A 138 1.88 16.23 5.82
CA TRP A 138 2.72 15.18 5.25
C TRP A 138 3.60 15.61 4.08
N SER A 139 3.61 16.89 3.68
CA SER A 139 4.37 17.37 2.51
C SER A 139 5.82 16.89 2.52
N TRP A 140 6.48 16.93 3.67
CA TRP A 140 7.86 16.48 3.80
C TRP A 140 8.02 14.97 3.61
N VAL A 141 7.12 14.12 4.14
CA VAL A 141 7.16 12.66 3.86
C VAL A 141 6.92 12.43 2.38
N VAL A 142 5.92 13.09 1.80
CA VAL A 142 5.59 12.95 0.39
C VAL A 142 6.78 13.33 -0.49
N ASN A 143 7.44 14.45 -0.23
CA ASN A 143 8.60 14.90 -1.00
C ASN A 143 9.78 13.91 -0.91
N GLU A 144 10.07 13.38 0.28
CA GLU A 144 11.12 12.37 0.47
C GLU A 144 10.80 11.07 -0.28
N LEU A 145 9.55 10.59 -0.19
CA LEU A 145 9.13 9.41 -0.93
C LEU A 145 9.14 9.64 -2.45
N GLU A 146 8.78 10.84 -2.91
CA GLU A 146 8.88 11.21 -4.33
C GLU A 146 10.34 11.24 -4.80
N ALA A 147 11.26 11.74 -3.97
CA ALA A 147 12.70 11.69 -4.25
C ALA A 147 13.20 10.23 -4.32
N ASP A 148 12.78 9.36 -3.39
CA ASP A 148 13.08 7.92 -3.43
C ASP A 148 12.60 7.30 -4.75
N LEU A 149 11.42 7.68 -5.24
CA LEU A 149 10.91 7.18 -6.51
C LEU A 149 11.80 7.58 -7.69
N ILE A 150 12.38 8.78 -7.71
CA ILE A 150 13.21 9.28 -8.84
C ILE A 150 14.48 8.43 -9.00
N LEU A 151 15.07 7.99 -7.89
CA LEU A 151 16.35 7.28 -7.86
C LEU A 151 16.27 5.82 -8.35
N LEU A 152 15.07 5.26 -8.52
CA LEU A 152 14.87 3.87 -8.95
C LEU A 152 14.68 3.80 -10.48
N PRO A 153 15.66 3.28 -11.24
CA PRO A 153 15.54 3.16 -12.69
C PRO A 153 14.51 2.09 -13.04
N LEU A 154 13.46 2.50 -13.76
CA LEU A 154 12.50 1.60 -14.39
C LEU A 154 12.52 1.78 -15.91
N THR A 155 12.22 0.71 -16.63
CA THR A 155 11.92 0.77 -18.06
C THR A 155 10.67 1.63 -18.31
N HIS A 156 10.46 2.05 -19.56
CA HIS A 156 9.29 2.82 -19.94
C HIS A 156 7.99 2.03 -19.72
N GLU A 157 8.00 0.74 -20.04
CA GLU A 157 6.86 -0.17 -19.89
C GLU A 157 6.45 -0.33 -18.43
N GLU A 158 7.42 -0.56 -17.55
CA GLU A 158 7.17 -0.68 -16.10
C GLU A 158 6.61 0.63 -15.52
N ARG A 159 7.12 1.78 -15.97
CA ARG A 159 6.57 3.09 -15.59
C ARG A 159 5.14 3.25 -16.04
N SER A 160 4.83 2.84 -17.27
CA SER A 160 3.48 2.89 -17.82
C SER A 160 2.53 2.01 -17.00
N LEU A 161 2.94 0.78 -16.72
CA LEU A 161 2.17 -0.20 -15.94
C LEU A 161 1.91 0.27 -14.49
N VAL A 162 2.93 0.79 -13.81
CA VAL A 162 2.77 1.32 -12.45
C VAL A 162 1.81 2.52 -12.44
N ARG A 163 1.88 3.38 -13.47
CA ARG A 163 0.98 4.54 -13.59
C ARG A 163 -0.45 4.12 -13.89
N SER A 164 -0.66 3.13 -14.76
CA SER A 164 -2.01 2.65 -15.08
C SER A 164 -2.67 2.03 -13.85
N VAL A 165 -1.96 1.16 -13.12
CA VAL A 165 -2.45 0.56 -11.87
C VAL A 165 -2.82 1.62 -10.82
N ALA A 166 -1.98 2.64 -10.64
CA ALA A 166 -2.25 3.70 -9.66
C ALA A 166 -3.44 4.60 -10.04
N ARG A 167 -3.79 4.68 -11.33
CA ARG A 167 -4.90 5.47 -11.87
C ARG A 167 -6.16 4.65 -12.16
N ASP A 168 -6.12 3.36 -11.86
CA ASP A 168 -7.21 2.42 -12.17
C ASP A 168 -8.51 2.80 -11.48
N ASP A 169 -9.63 2.74 -12.21
CA ASP A 169 -10.97 3.02 -11.69
C ASP A 169 -11.40 2.01 -10.60
N GLY A 170 -10.80 0.83 -10.53
CA GLY A 170 -10.95 -0.10 -9.41
C GLY A 170 -10.46 0.47 -8.07
N ASN A 171 -9.70 1.56 -8.07
CA ASN A 171 -9.31 2.29 -6.86
C ASN A 171 -10.42 3.19 -6.29
N VAL A 172 -11.62 3.23 -6.90
CA VAL A 172 -12.78 4.03 -6.44
C VAL A 172 -13.09 3.85 -4.95
N PHE A 173 -12.88 2.67 -4.37
CA PHE A 173 -13.06 2.47 -2.92
C PHE A 173 -12.07 3.30 -2.08
N ILE A 174 -10.80 3.32 -2.49
CA ILE A 174 -9.75 4.11 -1.83
C ILE A 174 -10.11 5.59 -1.95
N GLU A 175 -10.48 6.05 -3.15
CA GLU A 175 -10.88 7.44 -3.39
C GLU A 175 -12.06 7.86 -2.54
N LYS A 176 -13.13 7.06 -2.52
CA LYS A 176 -14.31 7.34 -1.69
C LYS A 176 -13.95 7.40 -0.20
N THR A 177 -13.03 6.54 0.25
CA THR A 177 -12.56 6.53 1.65
C THR A 177 -11.75 7.78 1.97
N LEU A 178 -10.84 8.19 1.09
CA LEU A 178 -10.03 9.40 1.24
C LEU A 178 -10.90 10.66 1.21
N GLN A 179 -11.85 10.74 0.28
CA GLN A 179 -12.81 11.86 0.19
C GLN A 179 -13.68 12.00 1.43
N ARG A 180 -14.20 10.88 1.98
CA ARG A 180 -14.96 10.90 3.24
C ARG A 180 -14.11 11.41 4.40
N THR A 181 -12.88 10.93 4.49
CA THR A 181 -11.92 11.35 5.51
C THR A 181 -11.64 12.86 5.37
N ARG A 182 -11.42 13.35 4.14
CA ARG A 182 -11.24 14.78 3.84
C ARG A 182 -12.42 15.65 4.29
N ARG A 183 -13.66 15.22 4.02
CA ARG A 183 -14.86 15.96 4.41
C ARG A 183 -15.05 16.04 5.92
N ALA A 184 -14.66 15.00 6.65
CA ALA A 184 -14.67 15.01 8.11
C ALA A 184 -13.66 16.01 8.71
N TYR A 185 -12.67 16.47 7.94
CA TYR A 185 -11.65 17.44 8.38
C TYR A 185 -12.00 18.91 8.12
N LEU A 186 -13.00 19.19 7.28
CA LEU A 186 -13.44 20.56 6.96
C LEU A 186 -14.61 21.03 7.84
N ARG A 187 -15.03 20.21 8.80
CA ARG A 187 -16.05 20.53 9.81
C ARG A 187 -15.36 20.62 11.16
#